data_AF-X0PR94-F1
#
_entry.id   AF-X0PR94-F1
#
_cell.length_a   1.000
_cell.length_b   1.000
_cell.length_c   1.000
_cell.angle_alpha   90.00
_cell.angle_beta   90.00
_cell.angle_gamma   90.00
#
_symmetry.space_group_name_H-M   'P 1'
#
loop_
_entity.id
_entity.type
_entity.pdbx_description
1 polymer ?
#
loop_
_entity_poly.entity_id
_entity_poly.type
_entity_poly.pdbx_seq_one_letter_code
_entity_poly.pdbx_strand_id
1 'polypeptide(L)'
;MSRQSLTKAHAKITELSWDPTFATPATRFGTDYTFEKAPKKDPLKQIMRSYFPMEEEKDNRVYGAMDGAIRGNMFRQVQQRWLEWQKLFLSIIPFPEISAARAMPMAIDAVPNPEIHNGLAVQMIDEVRHSTIQMNLKKLYMNNYIDPAGFDITEKAFSNNYAGTIGRQFGEGFITGDAITAANIYLTVVAETAFTNTLFVAMPDEAAANGDYLLPTVFHSVQSDESRHISNGYSILLMALADERNRPLLERDLRYAWWNNHCVVDAAIGTFIEYGTKDRRKDRESYAEMWRRWIYDDYYRSYLIPLEKYGLTIPHDLVEESWKRITEKGYVHEVARFFATGWPVNYWRIDTMTDKDFEWFEHKYPGWYSKYGKWWEEYNRLAYPGRNKPIAFEEVGYQYPHRCWTCMVPALIREDMVVEKVDDQWRTYCSETCYWTDAVAFRSEYEGRETPNMGRLTGFREWETLHHGKDLADIVQDLGYVRDDGKTLIGQPHLHLDDPKKMWTLDDVRGNTFQSPNVLLNQMSDAERNAHIAAYRAGGTVPA
;
A
#
# COMPACT_ATOMS: atom_id res chain seq x y z
N MET A 1 18.39 -40.60 -3.06
CA MET A 1 17.47 -40.76 -4.21
C MET A 1 18.22 -40.39 -5.48
N SER A 2 18.19 -41.26 -6.50
CA SER A 2 18.90 -41.04 -7.76
C SER A 2 18.45 -39.73 -8.42
N ARG A 3 19.35 -39.08 -9.19
CA ARG A 3 19.07 -37.88 -9.99
C ARG A 3 17.98 -38.19 -11.03
N GLN A 4 16.72 -38.24 -10.64
CA GLN A 4 15.62 -38.13 -11.58
C GLN A 4 15.77 -36.78 -12.30
N SER A 5 15.64 -36.79 -13.63
CA SER A 5 15.67 -35.56 -14.40
C SER A 5 14.51 -34.68 -13.95
N LEU A 6 14.81 -33.47 -13.49
CA LEU A 6 13.80 -32.49 -13.06
C LEU A 6 12.78 -32.22 -14.16
N THR A 7 13.22 -32.19 -15.41
CA THR A 7 12.35 -32.08 -16.59
C THR A 7 11.39 -33.26 -16.71
N LYS A 8 11.84 -34.49 -16.41
CA LYS A 8 10.95 -35.67 -16.42
C LYS A 8 9.96 -35.64 -15.27
N ALA A 9 10.36 -35.15 -14.09
CA ALA A 9 9.46 -34.98 -12.95
C ALA A 9 8.40 -33.90 -13.23
N HIS A 10 8.82 -32.75 -13.77
CA HIS A 10 7.91 -31.67 -14.18
C HIS A 10 6.90 -32.14 -15.24
N ALA A 11 7.34 -32.92 -16.24
CA ALA A 11 6.44 -33.48 -17.25
C ALA A 11 5.33 -34.39 -16.66
N LYS A 12 5.50 -34.90 -15.43
CA LYS A 12 4.44 -35.65 -14.74
C LYS A 12 3.29 -34.76 -14.27
N ILE A 13 3.49 -33.46 -14.06
CA ILE A 13 2.43 -32.54 -13.63
C ILE A 13 1.27 -32.58 -14.62
N THR A 14 1.56 -32.50 -15.92
CA THR A 14 0.55 -32.60 -16.98
C THR A 14 -0.15 -33.97 -17.05
N GLU A 15 0.50 -35.04 -16.59
CA GLU A 15 -0.11 -36.38 -16.53
C GLU A 15 -1.10 -36.54 -15.36
N LEU A 16 -1.05 -35.65 -14.36
CA LEU A 16 -1.96 -35.65 -13.21
C LEU A 16 -3.27 -34.91 -13.48
N SER A 17 -3.41 -34.25 -14.63
CA SER A 17 -4.63 -33.56 -15.04
C SER A 17 -5.55 -34.48 -15.84
N TRP A 18 -6.85 -34.37 -15.63
CA TRP A 18 -7.87 -35.10 -16.38
C TRP A 18 -9.12 -34.25 -16.57
N ASP A 19 -9.82 -34.46 -17.68
CA ASP A 19 -11.14 -33.89 -17.89
C ASP A 19 -12.19 -34.80 -17.23
N PRO A 20 -12.97 -34.31 -16.24
CA PRO A 20 -13.97 -35.15 -15.58
C PRO A 20 -15.11 -35.50 -16.54
N THR A 21 -15.45 -36.79 -16.59
CA THR A 21 -16.52 -37.32 -17.45
C THR A 21 -17.85 -37.55 -16.72
N PHE A 22 -17.85 -37.43 -15.38
CA PHE A 22 -18.98 -37.77 -14.50
C PHE A 22 -19.57 -36.55 -13.78
N ALA A 23 -18.96 -35.37 -13.90
CA ALA A 23 -19.46 -34.12 -13.35
C ALA A 23 -18.91 -32.94 -14.17
N THR A 24 -19.69 -31.85 -14.24
CA THR A 24 -19.17 -30.57 -14.75
C THR A 24 -18.30 -29.95 -13.66
N PRO A 25 -17.05 -29.53 -13.97
CA PRO A 25 -16.23 -28.78 -13.01
C PRO A 25 -17.00 -27.56 -12.50
N ALA A 26 -16.95 -27.31 -11.19
CA ALA A 26 -17.55 -26.13 -10.60
C ALA A 26 -16.64 -24.92 -10.87
N THR A 27 -17.15 -23.91 -11.57
CA THR A 27 -16.50 -22.59 -11.65
C THR A 27 -16.80 -21.84 -10.35
N ARG A 28 -15.75 -21.54 -9.58
CA ARG A 28 -15.86 -20.87 -8.28
C ARG A 28 -15.56 -19.39 -8.37
N PHE A 29 -14.64 -19.02 -9.26
CA PHE A 29 -14.24 -17.65 -9.52
C PHE A 29 -14.40 -17.36 -11.01
N GLY A 30 -15.22 -16.37 -11.32
CA GLY A 30 -15.47 -16.02 -12.71
C GLY A 30 -14.36 -15.17 -13.30
N THR A 31 -14.16 -15.31 -14.61
CA THR A 31 -13.33 -14.38 -15.38
C THR A 31 -13.98 -14.01 -16.71
N ASP A 32 -13.79 -12.76 -17.12
CA ASP A 32 -14.18 -12.20 -18.40
C ASP A 32 -13.13 -12.50 -19.50
N TYR A 33 -11.96 -13.03 -19.13
CA TYR A 33 -10.88 -13.40 -20.05
C TYR A 33 -11.16 -14.73 -20.76
N THR A 34 -10.64 -14.87 -21.99
CA THR A 34 -10.66 -16.15 -22.72
C THR A 34 -9.26 -16.70 -22.92
N PHE A 35 -9.10 -18.02 -22.75
CA PHE A 35 -7.83 -18.72 -22.90
C PHE A 35 -7.85 -19.74 -24.05
N GLU A 36 -8.80 -19.64 -24.98
CA GLU A 36 -8.96 -20.60 -26.10
C GLU A 36 -7.71 -20.73 -26.99
N LYS A 37 -6.98 -19.63 -27.17
CA LYS A 37 -5.73 -19.58 -27.97
C LYS A 37 -4.46 -19.72 -27.14
N ALA A 38 -4.58 -19.91 -25.83
CA ALA A 38 -3.43 -19.95 -24.94
C ALA A 38 -2.54 -21.17 -25.22
N PRO A 39 -1.22 -21.06 -25.05
CA PRO A 39 -0.32 -22.20 -25.15
C PRO A 39 -0.65 -23.25 -24.10
N LYS A 40 -0.56 -24.53 -24.49
CA LYS A 40 -0.81 -25.68 -23.59
C LYS A 40 0.32 -25.97 -22.59
N LYS A 41 1.45 -25.28 -22.72
CA LYS A 41 2.62 -25.40 -21.83
C LYS A 41 2.85 -24.05 -21.18
N ASP A 42 3.33 -24.08 -19.94
CA ASP A 42 3.81 -22.88 -19.27
C ASP A 42 4.92 -22.21 -20.12
N PRO A 43 4.75 -20.94 -20.52
CA PRO A 43 5.76 -20.24 -21.31
C PRO A 43 7.11 -20.07 -20.60
N LEU A 44 7.13 -20.01 -19.26
CA LEU A 44 8.34 -19.73 -18.47
C LEU A 44 8.98 -21.00 -17.88
N LYS A 45 8.19 -22.05 -17.66
CA LYS A 45 8.58 -23.36 -17.12
C LYS A 45 9.31 -23.27 -15.79
N GLN A 46 8.56 -23.10 -14.71
CA GLN A 46 9.14 -23.16 -13.37
C GLN A 46 9.48 -24.58 -12.94
N ILE A 47 10.78 -24.88 -12.84
CA ILE A 47 11.27 -26.20 -12.41
C ILE A 47 11.96 -26.07 -11.04
N MET A 48 11.29 -26.52 -9.99
CA MET A 48 11.87 -26.61 -8.66
C MET A 48 12.32 -28.02 -8.31
N ARG A 49 13.46 -28.14 -7.62
CA ARG A 49 14.00 -29.43 -7.17
C ARG A 49 13.43 -29.89 -5.83
N SER A 50 13.30 -28.98 -4.86
CA SER A 50 12.68 -29.25 -3.56
C SER A 50 12.31 -27.93 -2.90
N TYR A 51 11.02 -27.66 -2.78
CA TYR A 51 10.50 -26.42 -2.18
C TYR A 51 10.77 -26.36 -0.67
N PHE A 52 10.25 -27.33 0.10
CA PHE A 52 10.35 -27.28 1.57
C PHE A 52 11.77 -27.16 2.13
N PRO A 53 12.79 -27.92 1.66
CA PRO A 53 14.16 -27.75 2.18
C PRO A 53 14.79 -26.39 1.85
N MET A 54 14.36 -25.76 0.74
CA MET A 54 14.83 -24.43 0.37
C MET A 54 14.25 -23.37 1.32
N GLU A 55 12.94 -23.44 1.58
CA GLU A 55 12.27 -22.54 2.51
C GLU A 55 12.70 -22.76 3.96
N GLU A 56 12.90 -24.02 4.37
CA GLU A 56 13.41 -24.36 5.70
C GLU A 56 14.79 -23.73 5.99
N GLU A 57 15.70 -23.77 5.01
CA GLU A 57 17.02 -23.13 5.15
C GLU A 57 16.91 -21.60 5.30
N LYS A 58 16.00 -20.95 4.55
CA LYS A 58 15.76 -19.51 4.67
C LYS A 58 15.22 -19.16 6.05
N ASP A 59 14.23 -19.91 6.52
CA ASP A 59 13.59 -19.68 7.82
C ASP A 59 14.58 -19.90 8.97
N ASN A 60 15.39 -20.96 8.92
CA ASN A 60 16.44 -21.22 9.91
C ASN A 60 17.39 -20.02 10.06
N ARG A 61 17.75 -19.36 8.95
CA ARG A 61 18.60 -18.16 8.97
C ARG A 61 17.88 -16.95 9.56
N VAL A 62 16.62 -16.73 9.19
CA VAL A 62 15.83 -15.60 9.72
C VAL A 62 15.61 -15.74 11.22
N TYR A 63 15.15 -16.90 11.69
CA TYR A 63 14.93 -17.14 13.12
C TYR A 63 16.24 -17.13 13.90
N GLY A 64 17.33 -17.64 13.34
CA GLY A 64 18.66 -17.51 13.94
C GLY A 64 19.12 -16.05 14.11
N ALA A 65 18.82 -15.18 13.14
CA ALA A 65 19.10 -13.75 13.23
C ALA A 65 18.23 -13.05 14.29
N MET A 66 16.95 -13.43 14.39
CA MET A 66 16.04 -12.95 15.44
C MET A 66 16.58 -13.27 16.85
N ASP A 67 17.02 -14.50 17.08
CA ASP A 67 17.66 -14.91 18.34
C ASP A 67 18.97 -14.13 18.61
N GLY A 68 19.73 -13.86 17.56
CA GLY A 68 20.91 -13.01 17.60
C GLY A 68 20.58 -11.60 18.08
N ALA A 69 19.55 -10.97 17.51
CA ALA A 69 19.15 -9.60 17.83
C ALA A 69 18.64 -9.44 19.27
N ILE A 70 17.91 -10.44 19.78
CA ILE A 70 17.47 -10.47 21.18
C ILE A 70 18.69 -10.52 22.11
N ARG A 71 19.62 -11.46 21.87
CA ARG A 71 20.84 -11.59 22.70
C ARG A 71 21.74 -10.35 22.62
N GLY A 72 21.81 -9.72 21.45
CA GLY A 72 22.58 -8.49 21.21
C GLY A 72 21.90 -7.22 21.73
N ASN A 73 20.68 -7.31 22.26
CA ASN A 73 19.88 -6.15 22.71
C ASN A 73 19.76 -5.05 21.65
N MET A 74 19.63 -5.46 20.39
CA MET A 74 19.71 -4.55 19.22
C MET A 74 18.55 -3.55 19.19
N PHE A 75 17.39 -3.91 19.75
CA PHE A 75 16.18 -3.07 19.83
C PHE A 75 16.37 -1.75 20.58
N ARG A 76 17.33 -1.67 21.52
CA ARG A 76 17.66 -0.40 22.20
C ARG A 76 18.49 0.55 21.34
N GLN A 77 19.09 0.05 20.28
CA GLN A 77 19.98 0.79 19.39
C GLN A 77 19.26 1.23 18.11
N VAL A 78 18.14 0.58 17.76
CA VAL A 78 17.32 0.97 16.62
C VAL A 78 16.76 2.37 16.85
N GLN A 79 16.75 3.16 15.79
CA GLN A 79 16.21 4.50 15.83
C GLN A 79 14.68 4.48 16.04
N GLN A 80 14.19 5.26 17.01
CA GLN A 80 12.79 5.25 17.43
C GLN A 80 11.80 5.75 16.36
N ARG A 81 12.13 6.83 15.64
CA ARG A 81 11.33 7.37 14.52
C ARG A 81 11.07 6.26 13.49
N TRP A 82 12.09 5.48 13.13
CA TRP A 82 11.96 4.33 12.24
C TRP A 82 10.97 3.30 12.80
N LEU A 83 11.18 2.83 14.04
CA LEU A 83 10.30 1.81 14.63
C LEU A 83 8.85 2.27 14.84
N GLU A 84 8.59 3.57 15.04
CA GLU A 84 7.21 4.07 15.07
C GLU A 84 6.52 3.91 13.72
N TRP A 85 7.18 4.19 12.60
CA TRP A 85 6.60 3.94 11.28
C TRP A 85 6.43 2.45 11.00
N GLN A 86 7.25 1.58 11.61
CA GLN A 86 7.08 0.13 11.49
C GLN A 86 5.81 -0.38 12.15
N LYS A 87 5.22 0.35 13.11
CA LYS A 87 3.89 0.03 13.64
C LYS A 87 2.83 0.10 12.55
N LEU A 88 2.85 1.14 11.72
CA LEU A 88 1.93 1.27 10.59
C LEU A 88 2.29 0.27 9.48
N PHE A 89 3.55 0.21 9.06
CA PHE A 89 3.97 -0.68 7.98
C PHE A 89 3.66 -2.16 8.26
N LEU A 90 4.08 -2.69 9.42
CA LEU A 90 3.88 -4.09 9.80
C LEU A 90 2.44 -4.41 10.25
N SER A 91 1.58 -3.40 10.41
CA SER A 91 0.14 -3.63 10.51
C SER A 91 -0.52 -3.86 9.15
N ILE A 92 0.01 -3.21 8.10
CA ILE A 92 -0.56 -3.26 6.76
C ILE A 92 -0.03 -4.50 6.05
N ILE A 93 1.29 -4.62 5.88
CA ILE A 93 1.89 -5.54 4.90
C ILE A 93 1.47 -7.01 5.06
N PRO A 94 1.26 -7.60 6.26
CA PRO A 94 0.82 -8.99 6.34
C PRO A 94 -0.56 -9.23 5.72
N PHE A 95 -1.43 -8.21 5.64
CA PHE A 95 -2.76 -8.35 5.04
C PHE A 95 -2.73 -8.50 3.51
N PRO A 96 -2.01 -7.67 2.74
CA PRO A 96 -1.69 -7.94 1.34
C PRO A 96 -1.08 -9.33 1.12
N GLU A 97 -0.11 -9.78 1.93
CA GLU A 97 0.47 -11.13 1.76
C GLU A 97 -0.60 -12.23 1.88
N ILE A 98 -1.37 -12.26 2.97
CA ILE A 98 -2.41 -13.30 3.12
C ILE A 98 -3.53 -13.15 2.07
N SER A 99 -3.74 -11.94 1.53
CA SER A 99 -4.66 -11.70 0.42
C SER A 99 -4.10 -12.25 -0.89
N ALA A 100 -2.79 -12.14 -1.14
CA ALA A 100 -2.11 -12.75 -2.27
C ALA A 100 -2.22 -14.29 -2.20
N ALA A 101 -2.06 -14.89 -1.01
CA ALA A 101 -2.30 -16.31 -0.80
C ALA A 101 -3.73 -16.72 -1.24
N ARG A 102 -4.72 -15.90 -0.88
CA ARG A 102 -6.14 -16.11 -1.23
C ARG A 102 -6.45 -15.82 -2.70
N ALA A 103 -5.62 -15.05 -3.39
CA ALA A 103 -5.75 -14.78 -4.81
C ALA A 103 -5.32 -15.97 -5.67
N MET A 104 -4.38 -16.79 -5.20
CA MET A 104 -3.87 -17.93 -5.99
C MET A 104 -4.96 -18.94 -6.40
N PRO A 105 -5.89 -19.37 -5.52
CA PRO A 105 -7.04 -20.17 -5.93
C PRO A 105 -7.92 -19.52 -7.02
N MET A 106 -8.01 -18.18 -7.07
CA MET A 106 -8.76 -17.48 -8.11
C MET A 106 -8.07 -17.64 -9.46
N ALA A 107 -6.76 -17.43 -9.52
CA ALA A 107 -5.96 -17.64 -10.73
C ALA A 107 -5.96 -19.11 -11.18
N ILE A 108 -5.90 -20.06 -10.24
CA ILE A 108 -5.98 -21.51 -10.54
C ILE A 108 -7.31 -21.85 -11.24
N ASP A 109 -8.44 -21.30 -10.77
CA ASP A 109 -9.74 -21.57 -11.38
C ASP A 109 -9.88 -20.96 -12.79
N ALA A 110 -9.27 -19.79 -13.01
CA ALA A 110 -9.38 -19.04 -14.26
C ALA A 110 -8.42 -19.51 -15.37
N VAL A 111 -7.22 -19.96 -15.03
CA VAL A 111 -6.16 -20.26 -16.01
C VAL A 111 -6.15 -21.76 -16.34
N PRO A 112 -6.37 -22.19 -17.60
CA PRO A 112 -6.46 -23.62 -17.94
C PRO A 112 -5.09 -24.24 -18.19
N ASN A 113 -4.17 -24.19 -17.21
CA ASN A 113 -2.83 -24.77 -17.35
C ASN A 113 -2.31 -25.39 -16.03
N PRO A 114 -2.17 -26.72 -15.97
CA PRO A 114 -1.77 -27.40 -14.74
C PRO A 114 -0.30 -27.19 -14.35
N GLU A 115 0.58 -26.84 -15.30
CA GLU A 115 1.97 -26.47 -14.97
C GLU A 115 1.98 -25.15 -14.17
N ILE A 116 1.16 -24.18 -14.58
CA ILE A 116 0.98 -22.91 -13.85
C ILE A 116 0.27 -23.13 -12.52
N HIS A 117 -0.74 -24.02 -12.46
CA HIS A 117 -1.43 -24.34 -11.19
C HIS A 117 -0.45 -24.78 -10.10
N ASN A 118 0.56 -25.55 -10.46
CA ASN A 118 1.60 -25.96 -9.52
C ASN A 118 2.45 -24.77 -9.05
N GLY A 119 2.81 -23.84 -9.95
CA GLY A 119 3.50 -22.60 -9.60
C GLY A 119 2.68 -21.69 -8.66
N LEU A 120 1.38 -21.54 -8.93
CA LEU A 120 0.45 -20.77 -8.10
C LEU A 120 0.20 -21.43 -6.73
N ALA A 121 0.16 -22.76 -6.68
CA ALA A 121 0.04 -23.49 -5.41
C ALA A 121 1.27 -23.29 -4.52
N VAL A 122 2.46 -23.15 -5.11
CA VAL A 122 3.70 -22.82 -4.39
C VAL A 122 3.66 -21.38 -3.92
N GLN A 123 3.30 -20.44 -4.81
CA GLN A 123 3.15 -19.03 -4.43
C GLN A 123 2.17 -18.89 -3.26
N MET A 124 1.05 -19.61 -3.25
CA MET A 124 0.12 -19.61 -2.11
C MET A 124 0.81 -19.96 -0.77
N ILE A 125 1.75 -20.89 -0.78
CA ILE A 125 2.51 -21.27 0.43
C ILE A 125 3.53 -20.19 0.78
N ASP A 126 4.20 -19.61 -0.22
CA ASP A 126 5.11 -18.47 -0.06
C ASP A 126 4.37 -17.29 0.61
N GLU A 127 3.18 -16.94 0.15
CA GLU A 127 2.43 -15.82 0.72
C GLU A 127 1.93 -16.08 2.16
N VAL A 128 1.60 -17.33 2.50
CA VAL A 128 1.31 -17.70 3.91
C VAL A 128 2.56 -17.56 4.76
N ARG A 129 3.74 -17.95 4.23
CA ARG A 129 5.03 -17.75 4.88
C ARG A 129 5.31 -16.25 5.07
N HIS A 130 5.12 -15.42 4.05
CA HIS A 130 5.34 -13.97 4.08
C HIS A 130 4.51 -13.31 5.18
N SER A 131 3.19 -13.56 5.20
CA SER A 131 2.30 -13.05 6.24
C SER A 131 2.79 -13.48 7.64
N THR A 132 3.14 -14.75 7.82
CA THR A 132 3.49 -15.29 9.14
C THR A 132 4.83 -14.76 9.63
N ILE A 133 5.85 -14.68 8.78
CA ILE A 133 7.19 -14.24 9.17
C ILE A 133 7.22 -12.73 9.48
N GLN A 134 6.43 -11.93 8.74
CA GLN A 134 6.26 -10.50 9.01
C GLN A 134 5.47 -10.26 10.32
N MET A 135 4.44 -11.06 10.61
CA MET A 135 3.75 -11.02 11.90
C MET A 135 4.68 -11.42 13.06
N ASN A 136 5.57 -12.41 12.86
CA ASN A 136 6.58 -12.77 13.86
C ASN A 136 7.59 -11.63 14.10
N LEU A 137 8.03 -10.94 13.04
CA LEU A 137 8.86 -9.74 13.17
C LEU A 137 8.17 -8.67 14.01
N LYS A 138 6.91 -8.39 13.71
CA LYS A 138 6.09 -7.44 14.48
C LYS A 138 5.99 -7.82 15.95
N LYS A 139 5.74 -9.09 16.25
CA LYS A 139 5.69 -9.61 17.62
C LYS A 139 7.02 -9.41 18.36
N LEU A 140 8.16 -9.57 17.67
CA LEU A 140 9.47 -9.30 18.25
C LEU A 140 9.65 -7.81 18.57
N TYR A 141 9.20 -6.92 17.69
CA TYR A 141 9.25 -5.48 17.94
C TYR A 141 8.37 -5.12 19.14
N MET A 142 7.14 -5.63 19.18
CA MET A 142 6.23 -5.48 20.33
C MET A 142 6.89 -5.89 21.65
N ASN A 143 7.60 -7.02 21.68
CA ASN A 143 8.16 -7.56 22.92
C ASN A 143 9.44 -6.85 23.40
N ASN A 144 10.17 -6.19 22.51
CA ASN A 144 11.54 -5.73 22.81
C ASN A 144 11.79 -4.24 22.57
N TYR A 145 10.94 -3.56 21.80
CA TYR A 145 11.03 -2.12 21.61
C TYR A 145 10.56 -1.37 22.87
N ILE A 146 11.10 -0.17 23.09
CA ILE A 146 10.83 0.62 24.30
C ILE A 146 9.37 1.09 24.41
N ASP A 147 8.65 1.19 23.29
CA ASP A 147 7.26 1.62 23.25
C ASP A 147 6.38 0.58 22.55
N PRO A 148 5.94 -0.47 23.27
CA PRO A 148 5.13 -1.54 22.70
C PRO A 148 3.72 -1.07 22.28
N ALA A 149 3.23 0.02 22.87
CA ALA A 149 1.91 0.56 22.58
C ALA A 149 1.79 0.92 21.10
N GLY A 150 0.79 0.37 20.43
CA GLY A 150 0.61 0.47 18.99
C GLY A 150 0.93 -0.83 18.27
N PHE A 151 2.01 -1.53 18.64
CA PHE A 151 2.31 -2.85 18.07
C PHE A 151 1.30 -3.92 18.52
N ASP A 152 0.90 -3.84 19.79
CA ASP A 152 -0.05 -4.72 20.48
C ASP A 152 -1.49 -4.64 19.93
N ILE A 153 -1.88 -3.50 19.35
CA ILE A 153 -3.22 -3.27 18.79
C ILE A 153 -3.29 -3.37 17.26
N THR A 154 -2.16 -3.51 16.56
CA THR A 154 -2.07 -3.40 15.08
C THR A 154 -3.14 -4.16 14.31
N GLU A 155 -3.50 -5.39 14.69
CA GLU A 155 -4.52 -6.18 13.97
C GLU A 155 -5.92 -5.54 14.07
N LYS A 156 -6.30 -5.09 15.26
CA LYS A 156 -7.54 -4.33 15.46
C LYS A 156 -7.44 -2.98 14.75
N ALA A 157 -6.31 -2.30 14.94
CA ALA A 157 -6.07 -0.95 14.45
C ALA A 157 -6.08 -0.86 12.91
N PHE A 158 -5.52 -1.85 12.22
CA PHE A 158 -5.52 -1.93 10.76
C PHE A 158 -6.95 -1.85 10.18
N SER A 159 -7.92 -2.50 10.83
CA SER A 159 -9.31 -2.50 10.38
C SER A 159 -10.10 -1.22 10.67
N ASN A 160 -9.62 -0.36 11.59
CA ASN A 160 -10.41 0.78 12.07
C ASN A 160 -9.64 2.12 12.08
N ASN A 161 -8.44 2.16 11.49
CA ASN A 161 -7.65 3.37 11.29
C ASN A 161 -7.83 3.94 9.88
N TYR A 162 -7.77 5.26 9.73
CA TYR A 162 -7.86 5.93 8.43
C TYR A 162 -6.74 5.49 7.46
N ALA A 163 -5.49 5.34 7.92
CA ALA A 163 -4.38 4.85 7.11
C ALA A 163 -4.51 3.35 6.83
N GLY A 164 -5.10 2.59 7.76
CA GLY A 164 -5.46 1.19 7.55
C GLY A 164 -6.41 0.99 6.37
N THR A 165 -7.33 1.93 6.10
CA THR A 165 -8.21 1.86 4.92
C THR A 165 -7.46 1.93 3.59
N ILE A 166 -6.32 2.62 3.54
CA ILE A 166 -5.43 2.67 2.37
C ILE A 166 -4.80 1.29 2.15
N GLY A 167 -4.26 0.69 3.22
CA GLY A 167 -3.68 -0.65 3.17
C GLY A 167 -4.69 -1.75 2.86
N ARG A 168 -5.95 -1.62 3.32
CA ARG A 168 -7.03 -2.53 2.93
C ARG A 168 -7.36 -2.43 1.45
N GLN A 169 -7.51 -1.22 0.92
CA GLN A 169 -7.78 -1.02 -0.51
C GLN A 169 -6.72 -1.68 -1.40
N PHE A 170 -5.47 -1.71 -0.94
CA PHE A 170 -4.39 -2.43 -1.61
C PHE A 170 -4.63 -3.94 -1.63
N GLY A 171 -4.72 -4.58 -0.45
CA GLY A 171 -4.84 -6.03 -0.33
C GLY A 171 -6.17 -6.58 -0.83
N GLU A 172 -7.28 -5.85 -0.66
CA GLU A 172 -8.60 -6.23 -1.19
C GLU A 172 -8.62 -6.20 -2.72
N GLY A 173 -7.77 -5.39 -3.36
CA GLY A 173 -7.56 -5.39 -4.81
C GLY A 173 -7.04 -6.73 -5.36
N PHE A 174 -6.38 -7.55 -4.53
CA PHE A 174 -5.86 -8.86 -4.92
C PHE A 174 -6.95 -9.93 -5.03
N ILE A 175 -8.10 -9.72 -4.37
CA ILE A 175 -9.12 -10.74 -4.16
C ILE A 175 -10.54 -10.30 -4.55
N THR A 176 -10.69 -9.14 -5.18
CA THR A 176 -12.00 -8.56 -5.51
C THR A 176 -12.12 -8.25 -6.99
N GLY A 177 -13.19 -8.74 -7.62
CA GLY A 177 -13.47 -8.55 -9.04
C GLY A 177 -13.09 -9.77 -9.88
N ASP A 178 -12.84 -9.53 -11.16
CA ASP A 178 -12.46 -10.56 -12.13
C ASP A 178 -11.16 -11.26 -11.69
N ALA A 179 -11.12 -12.59 -11.78
CA ALA A 179 -10.03 -13.39 -11.25
C ALA A 179 -8.66 -13.04 -11.86
N ILE A 180 -8.59 -12.73 -13.16
CA ILE A 180 -7.33 -12.37 -13.84
C ILE A 180 -6.96 -10.92 -13.52
N THR A 181 -7.93 -10.02 -13.45
CA THR A 181 -7.71 -8.63 -13.06
C THR A 181 -7.08 -8.56 -11.66
N ALA A 182 -7.68 -9.25 -10.69
CA ALA A 182 -7.27 -9.18 -9.29
C ALA A 182 -5.98 -9.97 -9.03
N ALA A 183 -5.99 -11.28 -9.32
CA ALA A 183 -4.89 -12.17 -8.95
C ALA A 183 -3.69 -12.08 -9.89
N ASN A 184 -3.87 -11.64 -11.14
CA ASN A 184 -2.77 -11.54 -12.10
C ASN A 184 -2.37 -10.09 -12.41
N ILE A 185 -3.25 -9.29 -13.01
CA ILE A 185 -2.87 -7.96 -13.50
C ILE A 185 -2.54 -7.00 -12.35
N TYR A 186 -3.42 -6.92 -11.34
CA TYR A 186 -3.23 -6.05 -10.18
C TYR A 186 -2.11 -6.54 -9.27
N LEU A 187 -2.17 -7.80 -8.83
CA LEU A 187 -1.19 -8.41 -7.94
C LEU A 187 0.14 -8.68 -8.66
N THR A 188 0.22 -9.75 -9.44
CA THR A 188 1.53 -10.25 -9.91
C THR A 188 2.21 -9.35 -10.95
N VAL A 189 1.46 -8.82 -11.92
CA VAL A 189 2.01 -8.07 -13.06
C VAL A 189 2.36 -6.63 -12.68
N VAL A 190 1.64 -6.03 -11.73
CA VAL A 190 1.88 -4.64 -11.29
C VAL A 190 2.42 -4.58 -9.86
N ALA A 191 1.67 -4.99 -8.84
CA ALA A 191 2.10 -4.84 -7.45
C ALA A 191 3.44 -5.54 -7.19
N GLU A 192 3.54 -6.83 -7.53
CA GLU A 192 4.74 -7.63 -7.28
C GLU A 192 5.88 -7.28 -8.24
N THR A 193 5.59 -7.14 -9.53
CA THR A 193 6.67 -6.92 -10.52
C THR A 193 7.20 -5.48 -10.49
N ALA A 194 6.34 -4.48 -10.26
CA ALA A 194 6.77 -3.09 -10.24
C ALA A 194 7.25 -2.67 -8.84
N PHE A 195 6.39 -2.83 -7.83
CA PHE A 195 6.55 -2.11 -6.56
C PHE A 195 7.30 -2.90 -5.49
N THR A 196 7.43 -4.22 -5.60
CA THR A 196 8.17 -5.06 -4.64
C THR A 196 9.60 -4.57 -4.41
N ASN A 197 10.32 -4.08 -5.42
CA ASN A 197 11.68 -3.55 -5.18
C ASN A 197 11.68 -2.33 -4.23
N THR A 198 10.64 -1.50 -4.26
CA THR A 198 10.50 -0.39 -3.29
C THR A 198 10.17 -0.90 -1.88
N LEU A 199 9.38 -1.98 -1.78
CA LEU A 199 8.97 -2.59 -0.51
C LEU A 199 10.04 -3.48 0.14
N PHE A 200 10.83 -4.19 -0.65
CA PHE A 200 11.69 -5.29 -0.20
C PHE A 200 13.19 -5.07 -0.51
N VAL A 201 13.55 -3.94 -1.10
CA VAL A 201 14.95 -3.49 -1.22
C VAL A 201 15.12 -2.13 -0.56
N ALA A 202 14.34 -1.12 -0.97
CA ALA A 202 14.52 0.23 -0.42
C ALA A 202 14.16 0.34 1.07
N MET A 203 13.07 -0.28 1.53
CA MET A 203 12.73 -0.32 2.97
C MET A 203 13.79 -1.04 3.82
N PRO A 204 14.31 -2.23 3.43
CA PRO A 204 15.49 -2.82 4.06
C PRO A 204 16.73 -1.93 4.12
N ASP A 205 17.06 -1.23 3.03
CA ASP A 205 18.22 -0.33 3.02
C ASP A 205 18.07 0.78 4.07
N GLU A 206 16.87 1.36 4.18
CA GLU A 206 16.56 2.36 5.21
C GLU A 206 16.51 1.78 6.62
N ALA A 207 15.98 0.57 6.79
CA ALA A 207 15.98 -0.11 8.08
C ALA A 207 17.41 -0.27 8.60
N ALA A 208 18.31 -0.77 7.75
CA ALA A 208 19.71 -0.94 8.10
C ALA A 208 20.38 0.40 8.45
N ALA A 209 20.08 1.46 7.71
CA ALA A 209 20.60 2.81 7.99
C ALA A 209 20.10 3.37 9.36
N ASN A 210 18.95 2.91 9.85
CA ASN A 210 18.40 3.26 11.16
C ASN A 210 18.71 2.24 12.26
N GLY A 211 19.60 1.29 12.00
CA GLY A 211 20.03 0.28 12.98
C GLY A 211 19.04 -0.87 13.17
N ASP A 212 18.02 -1.00 12.32
CA ASP A 212 17.14 -2.15 12.25
C ASP A 212 17.72 -3.23 11.31
N TYR A 213 18.19 -4.32 11.90
CA TYR A 213 18.79 -5.44 11.18
C TYR A 213 17.82 -6.59 10.93
N LEU A 214 16.65 -6.59 11.61
CA LEU A 214 15.69 -7.68 11.49
C LEU A 214 14.76 -7.48 10.31
N LEU A 215 14.34 -6.24 10.04
CA LEU A 215 13.54 -5.98 8.85
C LEU A 215 14.28 -6.37 7.57
N PRO A 216 15.54 -5.98 7.33
CA PRO A 216 16.27 -6.42 6.14
C PRO A 216 16.38 -7.95 6.06
N THR A 217 16.64 -8.61 7.19
CA THR A 217 16.77 -10.06 7.23
C THR A 217 15.48 -10.77 6.82
N VAL A 218 14.33 -10.29 7.31
CA VAL A 218 13.01 -10.84 6.97
C VAL A 218 12.65 -10.52 5.52
N PHE A 219 12.75 -9.25 5.13
CA PHE A 219 12.25 -8.78 3.83
C PHE A 219 13.12 -9.22 2.66
N HIS A 220 14.44 -9.35 2.81
CA HIS A 220 15.26 -9.97 1.77
C HIS A 220 15.02 -11.48 1.65
N SER A 221 14.62 -12.15 2.73
CA SER A 221 14.22 -13.56 2.69
C SER A 221 12.93 -13.74 1.89
N VAL A 222 11.95 -12.86 2.12
CA VAL A 222 10.70 -12.78 1.33
C VAL A 222 10.99 -12.43 -0.13
N GLN A 223 11.82 -11.42 -0.39
CA GLN A 223 12.19 -10.99 -1.75
C GLN A 223 12.76 -12.11 -2.62
N SER A 224 13.43 -13.09 -2.02
CA SER A 224 13.97 -14.24 -2.74
C SER A 224 12.89 -15.15 -3.33
N ASP A 225 11.64 -15.04 -2.85
CA ASP A 225 10.48 -15.78 -3.33
C ASP A 225 9.77 -15.11 -4.49
N GLU A 226 9.72 -13.77 -4.47
CA GLU A 226 9.04 -12.91 -5.43
C GLU A 226 9.44 -13.16 -6.89
N SER A 227 10.67 -13.61 -7.15
CA SER A 227 11.09 -13.98 -8.51
C SER A 227 10.24 -15.09 -9.14
N ARG A 228 9.70 -16.02 -8.32
CA ARG A 228 8.76 -17.05 -8.78
C ARG A 228 7.38 -16.46 -9.05
N HIS A 229 6.96 -15.50 -8.25
CA HIS A 229 5.65 -14.87 -8.36
C HIS A 229 5.55 -14.04 -9.64
N ILE A 230 6.59 -13.25 -9.93
CA ILE A 230 6.77 -12.51 -11.18
C ILE A 230 6.69 -13.44 -12.40
N SER A 231 7.31 -14.62 -12.32
CA SER A 231 7.25 -15.58 -13.41
C SER A 231 5.86 -16.21 -13.58
N ASN A 232 5.12 -16.50 -12.50
CA ASN A 232 3.72 -16.92 -12.60
C ASN A 232 2.88 -15.83 -13.28
N GLY A 233 3.06 -14.58 -12.84
CA GLY A 233 2.35 -13.44 -13.37
C GLY A 233 2.56 -13.23 -14.86
N TYR A 234 3.82 -13.29 -15.29
CA TYR A 234 4.18 -13.15 -16.70
C TYR A 234 3.70 -14.32 -17.56
N SER A 235 3.71 -15.56 -17.05
CA SER A 235 3.15 -16.72 -17.75
C SER A 235 1.65 -16.56 -18.03
N ILE A 236 0.87 -16.12 -17.05
CA ILE A 236 -0.58 -15.90 -17.21
C ILE A 236 -0.83 -14.74 -18.18
N LEU A 237 -0.07 -13.65 -18.09
CA LEU A 237 -0.15 -12.52 -19.01
C LEU A 237 0.10 -12.97 -20.46
N LEU A 238 1.15 -13.75 -20.72
CA LEU A 238 1.44 -14.28 -22.05
C LEU A 238 0.34 -15.22 -22.56
N MET A 239 -0.26 -16.01 -21.67
CA MET A 239 -1.41 -16.86 -22.02
C MET A 239 -2.64 -16.03 -22.39
N ALA A 240 -2.93 -14.95 -21.65
CA ALA A 240 -4.03 -14.03 -21.96
C ALA A 240 -3.78 -13.29 -23.28
N LEU A 241 -2.55 -12.87 -23.54
CA LEU A 241 -2.13 -12.18 -24.77
C LEU A 241 -2.24 -13.03 -26.04
N ALA A 242 -2.23 -14.35 -25.91
CA ALA A 242 -2.39 -15.25 -27.05
C ALA A 242 -3.78 -15.10 -27.72
N ASP A 243 -4.76 -14.54 -27.02
CA ASP A 243 -6.06 -14.18 -27.57
C ASP A 243 -6.26 -12.67 -27.65
N GLU A 244 -6.27 -12.14 -28.88
CA GLU A 244 -6.45 -10.70 -29.12
C GLU A 244 -7.78 -10.16 -28.57
N ARG A 245 -8.78 -11.03 -28.36
CA ARG A 245 -10.04 -10.65 -27.71
C ARG A 245 -9.81 -10.12 -26.30
N ASN A 246 -8.73 -10.50 -25.62
CA ASN A 246 -8.44 -10.02 -24.26
C ASN A 246 -7.82 -8.62 -24.21
N ARG A 247 -7.34 -8.06 -25.34
CA ARG A 247 -6.60 -6.78 -25.32
C ARG A 247 -7.36 -5.63 -24.63
N PRO A 248 -8.65 -5.38 -24.89
CA PRO A 248 -9.37 -4.30 -24.20
C PRO A 248 -9.44 -4.49 -22.68
N LEU A 249 -9.53 -5.74 -22.20
CA LEU A 249 -9.50 -6.03 -20.76
C LEU A 249 -8.10 -5.81 -20.18
N LEU A 250 -7.06 -6.33 -20.85
CA LEU A 250 -5.67 -6.15 -20.43
C LEU A 250 -5.30 -4.68 -20.32
N GLU A 251 -5.68 -3.86 -21.30
CA GLU A 251 -5.41 -2.41 -21.30
C GLU A 251 -6.19 -1.69 -20.19
N ARG A 252 -7.48 -2.02 -19.99
CA ARG A 252 -8.28 -1.52 -18.86
C ARG A 252 -7.64 -1.87 -17.52
N ASP A 253 -7.27 -3.14 -17.36
CA ASP A 253 -6.81 -3.68 -16.09
C ASP A 253 -5.39 -3.19 -15.77
N LEU A 254 -4.51 -3.07 -16.76
CA LEU A 254 -3.19 -2.44 -16.60
C LEU A 254 -3.31 -0.98 -16.20
N ARG A 255 -4.21 -0.21 -16.82
CA ARG A 255 -4.48 1.18 -16.44
C ARG A 255 -4.94 1.30 -14.99
N TYR A 256 -5.92 0.49 -14.59
CA TYR A 256 -6.41 0.45 -13.21
C TYR A 256 -5.31 0.04 -12.22
N ALA A 257 -4.66 -1.10 -12.49
CA ALA A 257 -3.67 -1.69 -11.61
C ALA A 257 -2.49 -0.74 -11.41
N TRP A 258 -1.93 -0.18 -12.50
CA TRP A 258 -0.84 0.79 -12.43
C TRP A 258 -1.18 1.97 -11.53
N TRP A 259 -2.31 2.62 -11.82
CA TRP A 259 -2.65 3.87 -11.17
C TRP A 259 -3.00 3.70 -9.69
N ASN A 260 -3.74 2.64 -9.37
CA ASN A 260 -4.12 2.36 -8.00
C ASN A 260 -2.90 1.98 -7.15
N ASN A 261 -1.99 1.14 -7.68
CA ASN A 261 -0.73 0.79 -7.03
C ASN A 261 0.16 2.02 -6.82
N HIS A 262 0.35 2.87 -7.83
CA HIS A 262 1.06 4.15 -7.69
C HIS A 262 0.46 4.99 -6.57
N CYS A 263 -0.86 5.16 -6.55
CA CYS A 263 -1.50 5.97 -5.51
C CYS A 263 -1.19 5.42 -4.12
N VAL A 264 -1.38 4.13 -3.90
CA VAL A 264 -1.31 3.51 -2.58
C VAL A 264 0.14 3.32 -2.12
N VAL A 265 0.97 2.65 -2.93
CA VAL A 265 2.32 2.26 -2.54
C VAL A 265 3.21 3.48 -2.38
N ASP A 266 3.16 4.43 -3.31
CA ASP A 266 4.03 5.61 -3.26
C ASP A 266 3.64 6.54 -2.11
N ALA A 267 2.34 6.59 -1.77
CA ALA A 267 1.87 7.29 -0.58
C ALA A 267 2.47 6.70 0.71
N ALA A 268 2.42 5.37 0.87
CA ALA A 268 2.91 4.71 2.07
C ALA A 268 4.46 4.66 2.10
N ILE A 269 5.06 3.97 1.13
CA ILE A 269 6.48 3.63 1.12
C ILE A 269 7.36 4.86 0.90
N GLY A 270 6.96 5.78 0.02
CA GLY A 270 7.65 7.06 -0.13
C GLY A 270 7.69 7.83 1.19
N THR A 271 6.58 7.83 1.93
CA THR A 271 6.54 8.51 3.23
C THR A 271 7.43 7.82 4.26
N PHE A 272 7.39 6.48 4.35
CA PHE A 272 8.19 5.74 5.33
C PHE A 272 9.69 5.90 5.09
N ILE A 273 10.11 5.81 3.83
CA ILE A 273 11.50 5.97 3.40
C ILE A 273 12.03 7.38 3.72
N GLU A 274 11.22 8.43 3.54
CA GLU A 274 11.73 9.81 3.69
C GLU A 274 11.55 10.39 5.09
N TYR A 275 10.37 10.16 5.68
CA TYR A 275 9.95 10.75 6.95
C TYR A 275 10.11 9.81 8.14
N GLY A 276 10.32 8.50 7.90
CA GLY A 276 10.58 7.54 8.98
C GLY A 276 12.06 7.42 9.36
N THR A 277 12.95 7.68 8.42
CA THR A 277 14.40 7.63 8.64
C THR A 277 14.93 8.88 9.37
N LYS A 278 16.02 8.72 10.13
CA LYS A 278 16.90 9.82 10.59
C LYS A 278 18.19 9.89 9.79
N ASP A 279 18.40 8.99 8.83
CA ASP A 279 19.54 9.09 7.94
C ASP A 279 19.36 10.30 7.00
N ARG A 280 20.30 11.24 7.12
CA ARG A 280 20.35 12.50 6.37
C ARG A 280 21.66 12.68 5.62
N ARG A 281 22.37 11.57 5.35
CA ARG A 281 23.49 11.56 4.41
C ARG A 281 23.05 12.14 3.06
N LYS A 282 23.86 13.03 2.48
CA LYS A 282 23.50 13.74 1.23
C LYS A 282 23.57 12.83 0.00
N ASP A 283 24.43 11.82 0.04
CA ASP A 283 24.62 10.78 -0.98
C ASP A 283 23.59 9.65 -0.93
N ARG A 284 22.75 9.60 0.11
CA ARG A 284 21.59 8.70 0.20
C ARG A 284 20.60 9.02 -0.93
N GLU A 285 20.08 8.01 -1.64
CA GLU A 285 19.02 8.22 -2.64
C GLU A 285 17.73 8.75 -1.98
N SER A 286 17.04 9.67 -2.66
CA SER A 286 15.67 10.05 -2.32
C SER A 286 14.68 9.01 -2.84
N TYR A 287 13.43 9.06 -2.37
CA TYR A 287 12.42 8.16 -2.90
C TYR A 287 12.20 8.36 -4.40
N ALA A 288 12.26 9.60 -4.89
CA ALA A 288 12.17 9.89 -6.33
C ALA A 288 13.32 9.24 -7.13
N GLU A 289 14.56 9.29 -6.62
CA GLU A 289 15.71 8.64 -7.27
C GLU A 289 15.53 7.11 -7.32
N MET A 290 15.08 6.49 -6.22
CA MET A 290 14.77 5.06 -6.16
C MET A 290 13.62 4.68 -7.10
N TRP A 291 12.54 5.46 -7.12
CA TRP A 291 11.39 5.24 -8.00
C TRP A 291 11.82 5.31 -9.47
N ARG A 292 12.64 6.29 -9.84
CA ARG A 292 13.17 6.41 -11.20
C ARG A 292 13.92 5.15 -11.62
N ARG A 293 14.75 4.60 -10.75
CA ARG A 293 15.54 3.41 -11.05
C ARG A 293 14.67 2.16 -11.17
N TRP A 294 13.94 1.83 -10.12
CA TRP A 294 13.22 0.55 -10.03
C TRP A 294 11.89 0.55 -10.79
N ILE A 295 11.13 1.63 -10.73
CA ILE A 295 9.81 1.70 -11.34
C ILE A 295 9.93 2.14 -12.80
N TYR A 296 10.66 3.22 -13.07
CA TYR A 296 10.74 3.75 -14.43
C TYR A 296 11.68 2.92 -15.32
N ASP A 297 12.93 2.71 -14.91
CA ASP A 297 13.91 2.03 -15.77
C ASP A 297 13.76 0.50 -15.77
N ASP A 298 13.60 -0.14 -14.61
CA ASP A 298 13.50 -1.61 -14.55
C ASP A 298 12.11 -2.13 -14.92
N TYR A 299 11.04 -1.61 -14.31
CA TYR A 299 9.69 -2.08 -14.61
C TYR A 299 9.14 -1.49 -15.92
N TYR A 300 8.94 -0.17 -15.98
CA TYR A 300 8.25 0.43 -17.12
C TYR A 300 8.99 0.19 -18.44
N ARG A 301 10.28 0.56 -18.52
CA ARG A 301 11.03 0.46 -19.79
C ARG A 301 11.39 -0.97 -20.17
N SER A 302 11.73 -1.82 -19.19
CA SER A 302 12.25 -3.16 -19.49
C SER A 302 11.19 -4.27 -19.41
N TYR A 303 10.06 -4.04 -18.75
CA TYR A 303 8.96 -5.01 -18.63
C TYR A 303 7.69 -4.57 -19.37
N LEU A 304 7.16 -3.36 -19.13
CA LEU A 304 5.89 -2.92 -19.73
C LEU A 304 6.00 -2.57 -21.22
N ILE A 305 6.93 -1.69 -21.62
CA ILE A 305 7.07 -1.26 -23.02
C ILE A 305 7.23 -2.45 -23.99
N PRO A 306 8.02 -3.50 -23.67
CA PRO A 306 8.10 -4.68 -24.53
C PRO A 306 6.77 -5.37 -24.82
N LEU A 307 5.75 -5.19 -23.98
CA LEU A 307 4.41 -5.76 -24.19
C LEU A 307 3.69 -5.17 -25.41
N GLU A 308 4.07 -3.98 -25.86
CA GLU A 308 3.54 -3.37 -27.10
C GLU A 308 3.79 -4.24 -28.33
N LYS A 309 4.86 -5.05 -28.32
CA LYS A 309 5.17 -6.01 -29.40
C LYS A 309 4.11 -7.11 -29.52
N TYR A 310 3.30 -7.32 -28.48
CA TYR A 310 2.17 -8.25 -28.48
C TYR A 310 0.82 -7.56 -28.76
N GLY A 311 0.85 -6.26 -29.07
CA GLY A 311 -0.31 -5.47 -29.48
C GLY A 311 -1.09 -4.84 -28.32
N LEU A 312 -0.49 -4.69 -27.14
CA LEU A 312 -1.06 -3.86 -26.06
C LEU A 312 -0.68 -2.40 -26.21
N THR A 313 -1.60 -1.52 -25.82
CA THR A 313 -1.34 -0.10 -25.61
C THR A 313 -0.96 0.12 -24.16
N ILE A 314 0.29 0.54 -23.92
CA ILE A 314 0.79 0.79 -22.56
C ILE A 314 0.35 2.19 -22.10
N PRO A 315 -0.08 2.36 -20.83
CA PRO A 315 -0.50 3.67 -20.31
C PRO A 315 0.72 4.56 -19.98
N HIS A 316 1.50 4.92 -20.99
CA HIS A 316 2.72 5.73 -20.86
C HIS A 316 2.45 7.08 -20.19
N ASP A 317 1.34 7.72 -20.55
CA ASP A 317 0.88 8.98 -19.98
C ASP A 317 0.70 8.89 -18.46
N LEU A 318 0.14 7.79 -17.96
CA LEU A 318 -0.04 7.57 -16.54
C LEU A 318 1.26 7.25 -15.82
N VAL A 319 2.23 6.60 -16.47
CA VAL A 319 3.58 6.40 -15.89
C VAL A 319 4.29 7.75 -15.72
N GLU A 320 4.24 8.60 -16.74
CA GLU A 320 4.80 9.96 -16.69
C GLU A 320 4.07 10.83 -15.67
N GLU A 321 2.74 10.71 -15.58
CA GLU A 321 1.95 11.45 -14.60
C GLU A 321 2.27 11.00 -13.16
N SER A 322 2.42 9.70 -12.91
CA SER A 322 2.89 9.19 -11.62
C SER A 322 4.24 9.81 -11.21
N TRP A 323 5.16 9.92 -12.16
CA TRP A 323 6.47 10.55 -11.94
C TRP A 323 6.35 12.04 -11.62
N LYS A 324 5.51 12.78 -12.35
CA LYS A 324 5.25 14.21 -12.09
C LYS A 324 4.57 14.43 -10.75
N ARG A 325 3.65 13.54 -10.35
CA ARG A 325 3.02 13.61 -9.02
C ARG A 325 4.07 13.56 -7.92
N ILE A 326 5.06 12.68 -8.04
CA ILE A 326 6.16 12.55 -7.07
C ILE A 326 7.08 13.79 -7.11
N THR A 327 7.55 14.18 -8.29
CA THR A 327 8.66 15.15 -8.43
C THR A 327 8.24 16.60 -8.55
N GLU A 328 7.10 16.89 -9.15
CA GLU A 328 6.65 18.25 -9.44
C GLU A 328 5.51 18.68 -8.50
N LYS A 329 4.60 17.76 -8.19
CA LYS A 329 3.39 18.06 -7.38
C LYS A 329 3.58 17.79 -5.89
N GLY A 330 4.67 17.10 -5.50
CA GLY A 330 5.05 16.85 -4.11
C GLY A 330 4.21 15.79 -3.41
N TYR A 331 3.74 14.77 -4.14
CA TYR A 331 2.78 13.76 -3.67
C TYR A 331 3.17 13.13 -2.32
N VAL A 332 4.40 12.62 -2.21
CA VAL A 332 4.92 11.98 -0.99
C VAL A 332 4.93 12.96 0.19
N HIS A 333 5.30 14.21 -0.05
CA HIS A 333 5.38 15.23 1.00
C HIS A 333 4.00 15.68 1.48
N GLU A 334 3.01 15.75 0.58
CA GLU A 334 1.61 15.97 0.96
C GLU A 334 1.05 14.82 1.78
N VAL A 335 1.38 13.57 1.44
CA VAL A 335 0.97 12.39 2.21
C VAL A 335 1.61 12.40 3.59
N ALA A 336 2.88 12.74 3.70
CA ALA A 336 3.56 12.89 4.99
C ALA A 336 2.90 13.94 5.88
N ARG A 337 2.54 15.09 5.30
CA ARG A 337 1.78 16.14 6.00
C ARG A 337 0.41 15.64 6.45
N PHE A 338 -0.28 14.84 5.64
CA PHE A 338 -1.55 14.22 6.00
C PHE A 338 -1.41 13.26 7.19
N PHE A 339 -0.44 12.34 7.17
CA PHE A 339 -0.21 11.41 8.28
C PHE A 339 0.23 12.11 9.57
N ALA A 340 1.04 13.15 9.47
CA ALA A 340 1.43 13.98 10.60
C ALA A 340 0.23 14.76 11.16
N THR A 341 -0.65 15.29 10.30
CA THR A 341 -1.88 15.95 10.76
C THR A 341 -2.81 14.97 11.48
N GLY A 342 -2.87 13.72 11.03
CA GLY A 342 -3.69 12.65 11.61
C GLY A 342 -3.20 12.08 12.94
N TRP A 343 -2.08 12.56 13.50
CA TRP A 343 -1.44 12.00 14.69
C TRP A 343 -2.38 11.68 15.88
N PRO A 344 -3.45 12.46 16.18
CA PRO A 344 -4.31 12.17 17.34
C PRO A 344 -5.06 10.85 17.24
N VAL A 345 -5.29 10.35 16.02
CA VAL A 345 -5.96 9.06 15.75
C VAL A 345 -4.98 8.03 15.18
N ASN A 346 -3.68 8.24 15.33
CA ASN A 346 -2.67 7.23 15.04
C ASN A 346 -2.51 6.27 16.22
N TYR A 347 -2.22 5.01 15.94
CA TYR A 347 -1.69 4.04 16.92
C TYR A 347 -0.16 3.96 16.85
N TRP A 348 0.49 4.99 16.29
CA TRP A 348 1.93 5.18 16.23
C TRP A 348 2.25 6.66 16.44
N ARG A 349 3.49 6.97 16.81
CA ARG A 349 3.93 8.34 17.06
C ARG A 349 4.64 8.93 15.83
N ILE A 350 4.56 10.24 15.67
CA ILE A 350 5.22 10.98 14.59
C ILE A 350 6.24 11.92 15.22
N ASP A 351 7.52 11.73 14.90
CA ASP A 351 8.60 12.56 15.43
C ASP A 351 8.61 13.97 14.82
N THR A 352 9.05 14.95 15.60
CA THR A 352 9.35 16.29 15.14
C THR A 352 10.52 16.30 14.15
N MET A 353 10.54 17.28 13.24
CA MET A 353 11.64 17.49 12.30
C MET A 353 12.69 18.45 12.87
N THR A 354 13.91 18.39 12.36
CA THR A 354 15.05 19.20 12.76
C THR A 354 15.64 19.93 11.55
N ASP A 355 16.53 20.89 11.79
CA ASP A 355 17.25 21.59 10.72
C ASP A 355 17.98 20.62 9.77
N LYS A 356 18.51 19.51 10.29
CA LYS A 356 19.12 18.45 9.46
C LYS A 356 18.11 17.76 8.53
N ASP A 357 16.87 17.61 8.99
CA ASP A 357 15.81 17.08 8.15
C ASP A 357 15.50 18.10 7.04
N PHE A 358 15.30 19.38 7.40
CA PHE A 358 15.00 20.45 6.45
C PHE A 358 16.09 20.64 5.40
N GLU A 359 17.37 20.64 5.80
CA GLU A 359 18.50 20.73 4.88
C GLU A 359 18.56 19.57 3.88
N TRP A 360 18.26 18.35 4.33
CA TRP A 360 18.25 17.17 3.45
C TRP A 360 17.09 17.23 2.46
N PHE A 361 15.90 17.60 2.93
CA PHE A 361 14.74 17.74 2.04
C PHE A 361 14.95 18.85 1.02
N GLU A 362 15.47 20.02 1.42
CA GLU A 362 15.79 21.09 0.47
C GLU A 362 16.89 20.68 -0.53
N HIS A 363 17.87 19.88 -0.08
CA HIS A 363 18.92 19.37 -0.96
C HIS A 363 18.38 18.39 -2.02
N LYS A 364 17.49 17.46 -1.63
CA LYS A 364 16.93 16.44 -2.51
C LYS A 364 15.73 16.93 -3.33
N TYR A 365 15.00 17.88 -2.79
CA TYR A 365 13.80 18.47 -3.36
C TYR A 365 13.87 19.99 -3.25
N PRO A 366 14.62 20.67 -4.14
CA PRO A 366 14.74 22.13 -4.12
C PRO A 366 13.36 22.82 -4.12
N GLY A 367 13.17 23.76 -3.19
CA GLY A 367 11.88 24.42 -2.94
C GLY A 367 11.01 23.75 -1.88
N TRP A 368 11.37 22.57 -1.37
CA TRP A 368 10.62 21.85 -0.34
C TRP A 368 10.41 22.72 0.91
N TYR A 369 11.45 23.43 1.39
CA TYR A 369 11.33 24.23 2.61
C TYR A 369 10.36 25.40 2.40
N SER A 370 10.36 26.02 1.22
CA SER A 370 9.45 27.13 0.90
C SER A 370 7.97 26.70 0.93
N LYS A 371 7.68 25.44 0.59
CA LYS A 371 6.31 24.89 0.54
C LYS A 371 5.89 24.24 1.86
N TYR A 372 6.79 23.50 2.52
CA TYR A 372 6.48 22.63 3.66
C TYR A 372 7.16 23.03 4.97
N GLY A 373 8.28 23.76 4.92
CA GLY A 373 9.13 24.04 6.08
C GLY A 373 8.39 24.72 7.22
N LYS A 374 7.72 25.85 6.93
CA LYS A 374 6.90 26.58 7.92
C LYS A 374 5.83 25.70 8.59
N TRP A 375 5.19 24.83 7.84
CA TRP A 375 4.17 23.93 8.40
C TRP A 375 4.79 22.94 9.38
N TRP A 376 5.96 22.38 9.07
CA TRP A 376 6.69 21.49 9.97
C TRP A 376 7.27 22.20 11.20
N GLU A 377 7.63 23.48 11.08
CA GLU A 377 7.99 24.31 12.23
C GLU A 377 6.80 24.51 13.17
N GLU A 378 5.62 24.79 12.62
CA GLU A 378 4.38 24.86 13.41
C GLU A 378 4.03 23.50 14.03
N TYR A 379 4.20 22.40 13.30
CA TYR A 379 4.06 21.05 13.86
C TYR A 379 4.95 20.84 15.09
N ASN A 380 6.23 21.24 15.01
CA ASN A 380 7.14 21.17 16.14
C ASN A 380 6.70 22.06 17.32
N ARG A 381 6.20 23.27 17.03
CA ARG A 381 5.71 24.21 18.06
C ARG A 381 4.47 23.68 18.78
N LEU A 382 3.62 22.96 18.06
CA LEU A 382 2.36 22.39 18.54
C LEU A 382 2.52 20.99 19.16
N ALA A 383 3.74 20.46 19.26
CA ALA A 383 3.96 19.07 19.67
C ALA A 383 3.53 18.76 21.12
N TYR A 384 3.42 19.74 22.01
CA TYR A 384 3.10 19.49 23.43
C TYR A 384 1.73 20.03 23.84
N PRO A 385 1.03 19.33 24.76
CA PRO A 385 -0.28 19.73 25.26
C PRO A 385 -0.21 21.01 26.13
N GLY A 386 -1.37 21.55 26.47
CA GLY A 386 -1.52 22.68 27.39
C GLY A 386 -2.23 23.89 26.77
N ARG A 387 -1.55 24.64 25.89
CA ARG A 387 -2.15 25.81 25.20
C ARG A 387 -2.61 25.52 23.77
N ASN A 388 -2.15 24.40 23.21
CA ASN A 388 -2.35 24.04 21.82
C ASN A 388 -3.51 23.04 21.72
N LYS A 389 -4.27 23.12 20.65
CA LYS A 389 -5.08 22.00 20.17
C LYS A 389 -4.19 21.09 19.30
N PRO A 390 -4.63 19.86 18.99
CA PRO A 390 -3.95 19.08 17.96
C PRO A 390 -3.91 19.85 16.64
N ILE A 391 -2.82 19.72 15.88
CA ILE A 391 -2.59 20.51 14.66
C ILE A 391 -3.74 20.45 13.64
N ALA A 392 -4.49 19.35 13.59
CA ALA A 392 -5.66 19.20 12.74
C ALA A 392 -6.80 20.20 13.05
N PHE A 393 -6.75 20.86 14.22
CA PHE A 393 -7.74 21.82 14.72
C PHE A 393 -7.12 23.20 15.01
N GLU A 394 -5.92 23.46 14.48
CA GLU A 394 -5.20 24.73 14.57
C GLU A 394 -5.14 25.40 13.19
N GLU A 395 -5.13 26.73 13.18
CA GLU A 395 -5.04 27.54 11.95
C GLU A 395 -3.58 27.63 11.46
N VAL A 396 -3.05 26.52 10.94
CA VAL A 396 -1.66 26.41 10.45
C VAL A 396 -1.54 26.41 8.92
N GLY A 397 -2.56 26.92 8.23
CA GLY A 397 -2.59 26.91 6.76
C GLY A 397 -2.71 25.49 6.17
N TYR A 398 -3.35 24.57 6.89
CA TYR A 398 -3.67 23.23 6.41
C TYR A 398 -5.18 23.03 6.33
N GLN A 399 -5.65 22.55 5.18
CA GLN A 399 -7.04 22.19 4.97
C GLN A 399 -7.16 20.67 4.87
N TYR A 400 -7.98 20.07 5.72
CA TYR A 400 -8.19 18.62 5.72
C TYR A 400 -8.72 18.15 4.34
N PRO A 401 -8.10 17.13 3.72
CA PRO A 401 -8.42 16.74 2.35
C PRO A 401 -9.71 15.93 2.24
N HIS A 402 -10.31 15.95 1.05
CA HIS A 402 -11.31 14.96 0.67
C HIS A 402 -10.67 13.57 0.49
N ARG A 403 -11.46 12.51 0.59
CA ARG A 403 -11.01 11.13 0.45
C ARG A 403 -11.26 10.62 -0.97
N CYS A 404 -10.30 9.94 -1.59
CA CYS A 404 -10.56 9.31 -2.88
C CYS A 404 -11.46 8.08 -2.70
N TRP A 405 -12.57 8.02 -3.43
CA TRP A 405 -13.49 6.88 -3.40
C TRP A 405 -12.83 5.59 -3.89
N THR A 406 -11.88 5.71 -4.83
CA THR A 406 -11.23 4.57 -5.50
C THR A 406 -10.04 4.01 -4.72
N CYS A 407 -8.99 4.81 -4.53
CA CYS A 407 -7.74 4.32 -3.92
C CYS A 407 -7.65 4.55 -2.41
N MET A 408 -8.64 5.21 -1.78
CA MET A 408 -8.67 5.57 -0.35
C MET A 408 -7.56 6.53 0.13
N VAL A 409 -6.58 6.86 -0.70
CA VAL A 409 -5.62 7.93 -0.44
C VAL A 409 -6.34 9.29 -0.54
N PRO A 410 -6.04 10.29 0.32
CA PRO A 410 -6.72 11.57 0.22
C PRO A 410 -6.40 12.29 -1.10
N ALA A 411 -7.32 13.14 -1.55
CA ALA A 411 -7.17 13.99 -2.74
C ALA A 411 -6.24 15.18 -2.47
N LEU A 412 -4.97 14.87 -2.22
CA LEU A 412 -3.96 15.81 -1.72
C LEU A 412 -3.41 16.75 -2.79
N ILE A 413 -3.31 16.26 -4.02
CA ILE A 413 -2.97 17.07 -5.19
C ILE A 413 -4.28 17.68 -5.68
N ARG A 414 -4.49 18.94 -5.33
CA ARG A 414 -5.82 19.54 -5.39
C ARG A 414 -6.26 19.81 -6.83
N GLU A 415 -5.31 20.15 -7.69
CA GLU A 415 -5.53 20.36 -9.12
C GLU A 415 -6.02 19.09 -9.85
N ASP A 416 -5.65 17.90 -9.35
CA ASP A 416 -6.05 16.61 -9.94
C ASP A 416 -7.41 16.13 -9.42
N MET A 417 -7.96 16.77 -8.39
CA MET A 417 -9.17 16.31 -7.73
C MET A 417 -10.38 16.40 -8.65
N VAL A 418 -11.10 15.29 -8.80
CA VAL A 418 -12.38 15.20 -9.52
C VAL A 418 -13.51 15.00 -8.52
N VAL A 419 -14.65 15.66 -8.77
CA VAL A 419 -15.87 15.56 -7.95
C VAL A 419 -17.04 15.33 -8.87
N GLU A 420 -17.63 14.14 -8.79
CA GLU A 420 -18.68 13.72 -9.72
C GLU A 420 -19.76 12.92 -9.00
N LYS A 421 -20.96 12.92 -9.60
CA LYS A 421 -22.08 12.13 -9.09
C LYS A 421 -22.10 10.76 -9.74
N VAL A 422 -21.90 9.71 -8.96
CA VAL A 422 -21.89 8.31 -9.41
C VAL A 422 -22.78 7.47 -8.49
N ASP A 423 -23.69 6.69 -9.09
CA ASP A 423 -24.72 5.92 -8.39
C ASP A 423 -25.49 6.76 -7.36
N ASP A 424 -25.98 7.92 -7.80
CA ASP A 424 -26.73 8.89 -7.01
C ASP A 424 -26.00 9.55 -5.83
N GLN A 425 -24.70 9.30 -5.66
CA GLN A 425 -23.87 9.89 -4.61
C GLN A 425 -22.79 10.81 -5.20
N TRP A 426 -22.59 11.98 -4.59
CA TRP A 426 -21.41 12.80 -4.89
C TRP A 426 -20.18 12.16 -4.27
N ARG A 427 -19.18 11.88 -5.10
CA ARG A 427 -17.92 11.23 -4.72
C ARG A 427 -16.75 12.10 -5.13
N THR A 428 -15.67 11.98 -4.37
CA THR A 428 -14.40 12.66 -4.63
C THR A 428 -13.35 11.66 -5.07
N TYR A 429 -12.51 12.05 -6.03
CA TYR A 429 -11.43 11.24 -6.58
C TYR A 429 -10.16 12.06 -6.60
N CYS A 430 -9.02 11.45 -6.25
CA CYS A 430 -7.73 12.14 -6.26
C CYS A 430 -7.16 12.36 -7.68
N SER A 431 -7.88 11.91 -8.72
CA SER A 431 -7.46 11.97 -10.12
C SER A 431 -8.60 11.56 -11.06
N GLU A 432 -8.47 11.94 -12.33
CA GLU A 432 -9.34 11.46 -13.41
C GLU A 432 -9.31 9.93 -13.55
N THR A 433 -8.13 9.30 -13.44
CA THR A 433 -8.05 7.83 -13.55
C THR A 433 -8.78 7.13 -12.40
N CYS A 434 -8.73 7.67 -11.17
CA CYS A 434 -9.55 7.13 -10.09
C CYS A 434 -11.05 7.27 -10.35
N TYR A 435 -11.50 8.41 -10.91
CA TYR A 435 -12.88 8.59 -11.34
C TYR A 435 -13.27 7.59 -12.45
N TRP A 436 -12.45 7.48 -13.50
CA TRP A 436 -12.64 6.52 -14.59
C TRP A 436 -12.74 5.08 -14.09
N THR A 437 -11.90 4.68 -13.12
CA THR A 437 -11.96 3.33 -12.54
C THR A 437 -13.34 3.05 -11.97
N ASP A 438 -13.86 3.95 -11.13
CA ASP A 438 -15.17 3.77 -10.53
C ASP A 438 -16.28 3.88 -11.57
N ALA A 439 -16.34 4.99 -12.32
CA ALA A 439 -17.46 5.35 -13.17
C ALA A 439 -17.60 4.50 -14.44
N VAL A 440 -16.47 4.03 -14.99
CA VAL A 440 -16.39 3.41 -16.32
C VAL A 440 -15.83 1.99 -16.26
N ALA A 441 -14.65 1.79 -15.67
CA ALA A 441 -13.96 0.51 -15.74
C ALA A 441 -14.65 -0.58 -14.89
N PHE A 442 -15.15 -0.20 -13.71
CA PHE A 442 -15.75 -1.12 -12.73
C PHE A 442 -17.26 -1.18 -12.94
N ARG A 443 -17.64 -1.67 -14.12
CA ARG A 443 -19.01 -1.79 -14.62
C ARG A 443 -19.24 -3.17 -15.23
N SER A 444 -20.51 -3.54 -15.38
CA SER A 444 -20.92 -4.81 -16.00
C SER A 444 -20.71 -4.84 -17.52
N GLU A 445 -20.35 -3.70 -18.10
CA GLU A 445 -19.99 -3.57 -19.51
C GLU A 445 -18.83 -2.57 -19.63
N TYR A 446 -17.87 -2.87 -20.50
CA TYR A 446 -16.74 -2.00 -20.83
C TYR A 446 -16.53 -2.01 -22.35
N GLU A 447 -16.61 -0.83 -22.99
CA GLU A 447 -16.45 -0.64 -24.44
C GLU A 447 -17.33 -1.59 -25.30
N GLY A 448 -18.58 -1.81 -24.90
CA GLY A 448 -19.51 -2.68 -25.62
C GLY A 448 -19.34 -4.17 -25.33
N ARG A 449 -18.42 -4.55 -24.42
CA ARG A 449 -18.19 -5.92 -23.97
C ARG A 449 -18.76 -6.13 -22.58
N GLU A 450 -19.51 -7.22 -22.38
CA GLU A 450 -19.95 -7.65 -21.06
C GLU A 450 -18.76 -8.01 -20.17
N THR A 451 -18.72 -7.45 -18.97
CA THR A 451 -17.71 -7.71 -17.93
C THR A 451 -18.37 -8.00 -16.58
N PRO A 452 -19.22 -9.03 -16.49
CA PRO A 452 -20.02 -9.31 -15.29
C PRO A 452 -19.18 -9.74 -14.09
N ASN A 453 -17.95 -10.20 -14.30
CA ASN A 453 -17.05 -10.58 -13.21
C ASN A 453 -16.34 -9.37 -12.59
N MET A 454 -16.35 -8.22 -13.27
CA MET A 454 -15.78 -7.00 -12.71
C MET A 454 -16.60 -6.50 -11.52
N GLY A 455 -15.88 -6.14 -10.44
CA GLY A 455 -16.50 -5.66 -9.20
C GLY A 455 -17.01 -4.22 -9.29
N ARG A 456 -17.58 -3.73 -8.19
CA ARG A 456 -17.98 -2.32 -8.02
C ARG A 456 -17.44 -1.78 -6.69
N LEU A 457 -17.14 -0.49 -6.68
CA LEU A 457 -16.70 0.23 -5.49
C LEU A 457 -17.93 0.78 -4.74
N THR A 458 -18.48 -0.04 -3.85
CA THR A 458 -19.72 0.27 -3.12
C THR A 458 -19.55 0.23 -1.61
N GLY A 459 -20.60 0.61 -0.88
CA GLY A 459 -20.67 0.51 0.58
C GLY A 459 -20.04 1.71 1.31
N PHE A 460 -19.86 1.56 2.62
CA PHE A 460 -19.21 2.56 3.46
C PHE A 460 -17.70 2.38 3.41
N ARG A 461 -17.03 3.22 2.62
CA ARG A 461 -15.59 3.08 2.33
C ARG A 461 -14.72 3.93 3.24
N GLU A 462 -15.13 5.16 3.51
CA GLU A 462 -14.30 6.17 4.19
C GLU A 462 -14.39 6.10 5.70
N TRP A 463 -13.23 6.18 6.36
CA TRP A 463 -13.12 6.20 7.81
C TRP A 463 -13.82 7.43 8.40
N GLU A 464 -13.63 8.59 7.78
CA GLU A 464 -14.18 9.86 8.24
C GLU A 464 -15.69 9.83 8.38
N THR A 465 -16.36 9.16 7.45
CA THR A 465 -17.83 9.04 7.41
C THR A 465 -18.38 8.26 8.61
N LEU A 466 -17.61 7.31 9.16
CA LEU A 466 -18.00 6.56 10.37
C LEU A 466 -17.92 7.38 11.66
N HIS A 467 -17.19 8.49 11.61
CA HIS A 467 -16.88 9.32 12.78
C HIS A 467 -17.40 10.78 12.64
N HIS A 468 -18.22 11.06 11.62
CA HIS A 468 -18.81 12.38 11.40
C HIS A 468 -19.62 12.85 12.63
N GLY A 469 -19.29 14.03 13.13
CA GLY A 469 -19.97 14.66 14.27
C GLY A 469 -19.55 14.13 15.65
N LYS A 470 -18.61 13.19 15.73
CA LYS A 470 -18.11 12.66 17.01
C LYS A 470 -16.99 13.52 17.59
N ASP A 471 -16.88 13.52 18.92
CA ASP A 471 -15.75 14.14 19.63
C ASP A 471 -14.47 13.31 19.44
N LEU A 472 -13.34 13.98 19.26
CA LEU A 472 -12.05 13.32 19.04
C LEU A 472 -11.64 12.42 20.21
N ALA A 473 -11.88 12.83 21.46
CA ALA A 473 -11.53 11.99 22.61
C ALA A 473 -12.35 10.69 22.59
N ASP A 474 -13.63 10.77 22.25
CA ASP A 474 -14.52 9.61 22.17
C ASP A 474 -14.12 8.69 21.01
N ILE A 475 -13.71 9.26 19.85
CA ILE A 475 -13.17 8.47 18.73
C ILE A 475 -11.92 7.67 19.16
N VAL A 476 -10.93 8.34 19.76
CA VAL A 476 -9.69 7.70 20.21
C VAL A 476 -9.99 6.60 21.24
N GLN A 477 -10.87 6.88 22.19
CA GLN A 477 -11.29 5.94 23.23
C GLN A 477 -11.99 4.71 22.62
N ASP A 478 -12.93 4.90 21.69
CA ASP A 478 -13.68 3.83 21.02
C ASP A 478 -12.76 2.92 20.18
N LEU A 479 -11.81 3.52 19.46
CA LEU A 479 -10.82 2.78 18.69
C LEU A 479 -9.87 1.98 19.59
N GLY A 480 -9.69 2.44 20.84
CA GLY A 480 -8.78 1.88 21.83
C GLY A 480 -7.36 2.39 21.65
N TYR A 481 -7.17 3.59 21.09
CA TYR A 481 -5.84 4.18 20.86
C TYR A 481 -5.33 4.94 22.08
N VAL A 482 -5.52 4.33 23.25
CA VAL A 482 -5.07 4.82 24.56
C VAL A 482 -4.16 3.78 25.20
N ARG A 483 -3.21 4.25 26.01
CA ARG A 483 -2.27 3.42 26.76
C ARG A 483 -2.96 2.78 27.97
N ASP A 484 -2.25 1.90 28.67
CA ASP A 484 -2.74 1.14 29.83
C ASP A 484 -3.32 1.99 30.97
N ASP A 485 -2.93 3.27 31.06
CA ASP A 485 -3.51 4.20 32.04
C ASP A 485 -4.93 4.67 31.70
N GLY A 486 -5.46 4.24 30.54
CA GLY A 486 -6.81 4.52 30.07
C GLY A 486 -7.03 5.95 29.60
N LYS A 487 -5.99 6.79 29.53
CA LYS A 487 -6.14 8.21 29.20
C LYS A 487 -5.08 8.78 28.26
N THR A 488 -3.85 8.27 28.30
CA THR A 488 -2.75 8.81 27.49
C THR A 488 -2.86 8.24 26.08
N LEU A 489 -2.81 9.09 25.05
CA LEU A 489 -2.91 8.63 23.68
C LEU A 489 -1.70 7.76 23.29
N ILE A 490 -1.93 6.74 22.47
CA ILE A 490 -0.85 6.01 21.80
C ILE A 490 -0.16 6.95 20.81
N GLY A 491 -0.94 7.58 19.93
CA GLY A 491 -0.48 8.61 19.01
C GLY A 491 0.05 9.82 19.75
N GLN A 492 1.23 10.30 19.34
CA GLN A 492 1.88 11.49 19.88
C GLN A 492 2.61 12.20 18.74
N PRO A 493 2.71 13.53 18.75
CA PRO A 493 3.44 14.29 17.73
C PRO A 493 4.93 14.48 18.08
N HIS A 494 5.48 13.60 18.92
CA HIS A 494 6.90 13.54 19.30
C HIS A 494 7.26 12.15 19.85
N LEU A 495 8.54 11.95 20.14
CA LEU A 495 9.06 10.69 20.68
C LEU A 495 9.37 10.69 22.19
N HIS A 496 9.22 11.82 22.89
CA HIS A 496 9.49 11.93 24.33
C HIS A 496 8.47 11.19 25.21
N LEU A 497 8.84 10.03 25.78
CA LEU A 497 8.01 9.24 26.71
C LEU A 497 8.37 9.44 28.18
N ASP A 498 9.51 10.08 28.44
CA ASP A 498 10.14 10.21 29.75
C ASP A 498 9.49 11.28 30.64
N ASP A 499 8.79 12.24 30.04
CA ASP A 499 8.06 13.29 30.74
C ASP A 499 6.55 13.19 30.48
N PRO A 500 5.77 12.67 31.44
CA PRO A 500 4.32 12.56 31.32
C PRO A 500 3.60 13.88 31.04
N LYS A 501 4.20 15.04 31.38
CA LYS A 501 3.59 16.36 31.09
C LYS A 501 3.64 16.74 29.62
N LYS A 502 4.49 16.08 28.84
CA LYS A 502 4.59 16.26 27.39
C LYS A 502 3.59 15.41 26.62
N MET A 503 3.06 14.35 27.24
CA MET A 503 2.19 13.39 26.58
C MET A 503 0.75 13.90 26.48
N TRP A 504 0.18 13.84 25.27
CA TRP A 504 -1.22 14.14 25.04
C TRP A 504 -2.14 13.07 25.62
N THR A 505 -3.24 13.51 26.22
CA THR A 505 -4.27 12.69 26.84
C THR A 505 -5.64 12.93 26.22
N LEU A 506 -6.62 12.09 26.56
CA LEU A 506 -8.02 12.27 26.16
C LEU A 506 -8.57 13.64 26.57
N ASP A 507 -8.13 14.19 27.71
CA ASP A 507 -8.58 15.50 28.18
C ASP A 507 -8.07 16.64 27.27
N ASP A 508 -6.87 16.51 26.72
CA ASP A 508 -6.26 17.52 25.85
C ASP A 508 -6.91 17.59 24.46
N VAL A 509 -7.53 16.49 24.02
CA VAL A 509 -8.17 16.40 22.69
C VAL A 509 -9.70 16.55 22.74
N ARG A 510 -10.29 16.57 23.94
CA ARG A 510 -11.74 16.69 24.14
C ARG A 510 -12.26 18.06 23.69
N GLY A 511 -13.47 18.07 23.13
CA GLY A 511 -14.14 19.26 22.59
C GLY A 511 -13.82 19.54 21.12
N ASN A 512 -13.03 18.69 20.47
CA ASN A 512 -12.73 18.79 19.04
C ASN A 512 -13.63 17.83 18.26
N THR A 513 -14.62 18.37 17.54
CA THR A 513 -15.56 17.56 16.75
C THR A 513 -15.00 17.24 15.36
N PHE A 514 -14.97 15.95 15.01
CA PHE A 514 -14.52 15.49 13.70
C PHE A 514 -15.61 15.61 12.64
N GLN A 515 -15.26 16.04 11.43
CA GLN A 515 -16.21 16.29 10.34
C GLN A 515 -15.81 15.54 9.08
N SER A 516 -16.67 14.64 8.60
CA SER A 516 -16.46 13.96 7.31
C SER A 516 -16.61 14.92 6.12
N PRO A 517 -15.58 15.06 5.26
CA PRO A 517 -15.68 15.84 4.04
C PRO A 517 -16.78 15.33 3.10
N ASN A 518 -16.96 14.01 2.99
CA ASN A 518 -17.94 13.40 2.09
C ASN A 518 -19.39 13.58 2.58
N VAL A 519 -19.64 13.42 3.89
CA VAL A 519 -20.97 13.69 4.46
C VAL A 519 -21.37 15.14 4.21
N LEU A 520 -20.47 16.08 4.51
CA LEU A 520 -20.71 17.50 4.29
C LEU A 520 -20.92 17.82 2.80
N LEU A 521 -20.10 17.25 1.90
CA LEU A 521 -20.21 17.43 0.45
C LEU A 521 -21.59 17.00 -0.09
N ASN A 522 -22.16 15.93 0.44
CA ASN A 522 -23.46 15.40 0.02
C ASN A 522 -24.64 16.15 0.65
N GLN A 523 -24.43 16.92 1.73
CA GLN A 523 -25.44 17.81 2.32
C GLN A 523 -25.53 19.17 1.63
N MET A 524 -24.46 19.60 0.96
CA MET A 524 -24.41 20.86 0.22
C MET A 524 -25.38 20.86 -0.97
N SER A 525 -25.98 22.02 -1.25
CA SER A 525 -26.57 22.31 -2.56
C SER A 525 -25.48 22.33 -3.65
N ASP A 526 -25.88 22.27 -4.93
CA ASP A 526 -24.92 22.29 -6.04
C ASP A 526 -24.07 23.58 -6.07
N ALA A 527 -24.66 24.72 -5.71
CA ALA A 527 -23.95 26.00 -5.65
C ALA A 527 -22.90 26.03 -4.53
N GLU A 528 -23.27 25.56 -3.32
CA GLU A 528 -22.36 25.46 -2.18
C GLU A 528 -21.22 24.48 -2.46
N ARG A 529 -21.54 23.33 -3.08
CA ARG A 529 -20.53 22.34 -3.47
C ARG A 529 -19.53 22.94 -4.45
N ASN A 530 -19.99 23.59 -5.51
CA ASN A 530 -19.10 24.20 -6.50
C ASN A 530 -18.18 25.27 -5.87
N ALA A 531 -18.71 26.09 -4.96
CA ALA A 531 -17.91 27.07 -4.21
C ALA A 531 -16.89 26.39 -3.28
N HIS A 532 -17.29 25.35 -2.55
CA HIS A 532 -16.42 24.58 -1.66
C HIS A 532 -15.26 23.93 -2.41
N ILE A 533 -15.54 23.27 -3.55
CA ILE A 533 -14.51 22.63 -4.37
C ILE A 533 -13.57 23.66 -5.00
N ALA A 534 -14.09 24.80 -5.47
CA ALA A 534 -13.24 25.89 -5.97
C ALA A 534 -12.31 26.44 -4.89
N ALA A 535 -12.81 26.63 -3.67
CA ALA A 535 -12.01 27.08 -2.53
C ALA A 535 -10.94 26.05 -2.14
N TYR A 536 -11.29 24.76 -2.13
CA TYR A 536 -10.34 23.68 -1.87
C TYR A 536 -9.20 23.69 -2.90
N ARG A 537 -9.53 23.72 -4.21
CA ARG A 537 -8.56 23.79 -5.31
C ARG A 537 -7.65 25.01 -5.24
N ALA A 538 -8.17 26.15 -4.80
CA ALA A 538 -7.41 27.39 -4.68
C ALA A 538 -6.36 27.38 -3.57
N GLY A 539 -6.30 26.35 -2.72
CA GLY A 539 -5.25 26.21 -1.72
C GLY A 539 -5.57 26.76 -0.33
N GLY A 540 -6.59 27.62 -0.21
CA GLY A 540 -6.81 28.46 0.98
C GLY A 540 -5.63 29.43 1.18
N THR A 541 -5.89 30.74 1.20
CA THR A 541 -4.84 31.72 1.49
C THR A 541 -4.33 31.52 2.91
N VAL A 542 -3.09 31.07 3.06
CA VAL A 542 -2.36 31.16 4.34
C VAL A 542 -2.34 32.64 4.73
N PRO A 543 -2.84 33.05 5.91
CA PRO A 543 -2.55 34.38 6.43
C PRO A 543 -1.02 34.52 6.58
N ALA A 544 -0.46 35.55 5.95
CA ALA A 544 0.97 35.83 5.94
C ALA A 544 1.59 35.95 7.34
#